data_AF-A0A7C2PBB6-F1
#
_entry.id   AF-A0A7C2PBB6-F1
#
_cell.length_a   1.000
_cell.length_b   1.000
_cell.length_c   1.000
_cell.angle_alpha   90.00
_cell.angle_beta   90.00
_cell.angle_gamma   90.00
#
_symmetry.space_group_name_H-M   'P 1'
#
loop_
_entity.id
_entity.type
_entity.pdbx_description
1 polymer ?
#
loop_
_entity_poly.entity_id
_entity_poly.type
_entity_poly.pdbx_seq_one_letter_code
_entity_poly.pdbx_strand_id
1 'polypeptide(L)'
;MCELFALSCNRKDSAAFSLPLFARYHSPYWDGWGVGYYVGTHARVVRNIDDPNYSETFRRTVQKARSNVIIAHIRLATSGDVCPENCHPFRYRYLNRDWLFAHNGTIDLLLRLWHCCISQR
;
A
#
# COMPACT_ATOMS: atom_id res chain seq x y z
N MET A 1 -3.26 5.90 13.93
CA MET A 1 -3.44 4.55 13.34
C MET A 1 -3.18 4.67 11.85
N CYS A 2 -2.79 3.59 11.17
CA CYS A 2 -2.69 3.62 9.70
C CYS A 2 -4.08 3.76 9.08
N GLU A 3 -4.10 3.94 7.76
CA GLU A 3 -5.35 4.03 7.00
C GLU A 3 -5.30 3.28 5.70
N LEU A 4 -6.48 2.82 5.28
CA LEU A 4 -6.64 1.99 4.12
C LEU A 4 -7.71 2.57 3.19
N PHE A 5 -7.38 2.61 1.91
CA PHE A 5 -8.33 2.90 0.83
C PHE A 5 -8.28 1.78 -0.19
N ALA A 6 -9.44 1.34 -0.67
CA ALA A 6 -9.54 0.39 -1.77
C ALA A 6 -10.68 0.78 -2.71
N LEU A 7 -10.43 0.63 -4.01
CA LEU A 7 -11.42 0.78 -5.08
C LEU A 7 -11.51 -0.54 -5.83
N SER A 8 -12.74 -1.03 -6.03
CA SER A 8 -13.03 -2.16 -6.91
C SER A 8 -14.20 -1.78 -7.82
N CYS A 9 -14.00 -1.84 -9.13
CA CYS A 9 -14.98 -1.38 -10.10
C CYS A 9 -14.97 -2.23 -11.38
N ASN A 10 -16.13 -2.33 -12.04
CA ASN A 10 -16.31 -3.13 -13.26
C ASN A 10 -15.75 -2.46 -14.53
N ARG A 11 -15.36 -1.20 -14.45
CA ARG A 11 -14.68 -0.43 -15.51
C ARG A 11 -13.44 0.26 -14.93
N LYS A 12 -12.41 0.47 -15.75
CA LYS A 12 -11.18 1.12 -15.30
C LYS A 12 -11.45 2.56 -14.87
N ASP A 13 -11.26 2.83 -13.60
CA ASP A 13 -11.44 4.15 -13.00
C ASP A 13 -10.13 4.61 -12.34
N SER A 14 -10.03 5.91 -12.13
CA SER A 14 -8.97 6.53 -11.34
C SER A 14 -9.59 7.11 -10.07
N ALA A 15 -9.00 6.79 -8.92
CA ALA A 15 -9.36 7.44 -7.67
C ALA A 15 -8.73 8.85 -7.55
N ALA A 16 -8.68 9.60 -8.66
CA ALA A 16 -7.96 10.86 -8.79
C ALA A 16 -8.53 11.98 -7.90
N PHE A 17 -9.83 11.90 -7.58
CA PHE A 17 -10.48 12.78 -6.63
C PHE A 17 -10.37 12.27 -5.18
N SER A 18 -10.62 10.97 -4.97
CA SER A 18 -10.70 10.39 -3.61
C SER A 18 -9.34 10.22 -2.93
N LEU A 19 -8.29 9.85 -3.66
CA LEU A 19 -6.96 9.60 -3.06
C LEU A 19 -6.30 10.86 -2.47
N PRO A 20 -6.34 12.04 -3.13
CA PRO A 20 -5.86 13.26 -2.52
C PRO A 20 -6.66 13.68 -1.28
N LEU A 21 -7.98 13.46 -1.27
CA LEU A 21 -8.80 13.71 -0.08
C LEU A 21 -8.42 12.75 1.05
N PHE A 22 -8.25 11.47 0.74
CA PHE A 22 -7.76 10.46 1.66
C PHE A 22 -6.41 10.84 2.29
N ALA A 23 -5.45 11.32 1.51
CA ALA A 23 -4.17 11.85 2.02
C ALA A 23 -4.34 13.06 2.96
N ARG A 24 -5.26 13.97 2.62
CA ARG A 24 -5.53 15.17 3.42
C ARG A 24 -6.19 14.87 4.76
N TYR A 25 -7.08 13.88 4.82
CA TYR A 25 -7.76 13.51 6.08
C TYR A 25 -6.79 13.05 7.17
N HIS A 26 -5.60 12.58 6.80
CA HIS A 26 -4.60 12.06 7.73
C HIS A 26 -3.43 13.00 7.99
N SER A 27 -3.50 14.23 7.49
CA SER A 27 -2.56 15.26 7.89
C SER A 27 -2.75 15.65 9.38
N PRO A 28 -1.69 15.83 10.19
CA PRO A 28 -0.28 15.79 9.81
C PRO A 28 0.44 14.46 10.09
N TYR A 29 -0.27 13.35 10.23
CA TYR A 29 0.28 12.08 10.71
C TYR A 29 0.56 11.10 9.56
N TRP A 30 1.80 11.07 9.10
CA TRP A 30 2.28 10.09 8.13
C TRP A 30 3.73 9.67 8.45
N ASP A 31 4.00 8.38 8.36
CA ASP A 31 5.36 7.78 8.29
C ASP A 31 5.61 7.18 6.91
N GLY A 32 4.67 7.36 5.99
CA GLY A 32 4.78 7.00 4.59
C GLY A 32 3.46 6.60 3.97
N TRP A 33 3.48 6.35 2.68
CA TRP A 33 2.31 6.01 1.89
C TRP A 33 2.66 5.02 0.80
N GLY A 34 1.63 4.37 0.25
CA GLY A 34 1.77 3.64 -0.98
C GLY A 34 0.47 3.49 -1.72
N VAL A 35 0.59 3.33 -3.05
CA VAL A 35 -0.52 3.11 -3.97
C VAL A 35 -0.15 1.95 -4.89
N GLY A 36 -1.01 0.95 -4.93
CA GLY A 36 -0.93 -0.21 -5.81
C GLY A 36 -2.15 -0.28 -6.73
N TYR A 37 -1.92 -0.57 -8.01
CA TYR A 37 -3.00 -0.71 -8.99
C TYR A 37 -2.66 -1.73 -10.08
N TYR A 38 -3.69 -2.35 -10.64
CA TYR A 38 -3.54 -3.44 -11.59
C TYR A 38 -3.52 -2.99 -13.05
N VAL A 39 -2.68 -3.66 -13.85
CA VAL A 39 -2.67 -3.61 -15.32
C VAL A 39 -2.71 -5.07 -15.81
N GLY A 40 -3.92 -5.56 -16.10
CA GLY A 40 -4.13 -6.99 -16.36
C GLY A 40 -3.86 -7.81 -15.10
N THR A 41 -3.03 -8.86 -15.21
CA THR A 41 -2.61 -9.71 -14.07
C THR A 41 -1.42 -9.14 -13.30
N HIS A 42 -0.82 -8.04 -13.77
CA HIS A 42 0.33 -7.39 -13.14
C HIS A 42 -0.10 -6.21 -12.27
N ALA A 43 0.68 -5.90 -11.25
CA ALA A 43 0.47 -4.76 -10.38
C ALA A 43 1.67 -3.80 -10.42
N ARG A 44 1.36 -2.51 -10.49
CA ARG A 44 2.30 -1.42 -10.23
C ARG A 44 2.12 -0.98 -8.78
N VAL A 45 3.22 -0.75 -8.09
CA VAL A 45 3.25 -0.29 -6.69
C VAL A 45 4.25 0.85 -6.61
N VAL A 46 3.82 1.96 -6.02
CA VAL A 46 4.68 3.09 -5.67
C VAL A 46 4.52 3.35 -4.18
N ARG A 47 5.64 3.54 -3.49
CA ARG A 47 5.72 3.77 -2.05
C ARG A 47 6.74 4.85 -1.77
N ASN A 48 6.49 5.68 -0.77
CA ASN A 48 7.42 6.70 -0.34
C ASN A 48 7.14 7.11 1.12
N ILE A 49 8.07 7.86 1.72
CA ILE A 49 7.99 8.35 3.11
C ILE A 49 7.80 9.88 3.20
N ASP A 50 7.75 10.57 2.06
CA ASP A 50 7.44 12.00 2.00
C ASP A 50 5.96 12.28 2.32
N ASP A 51 5.64 13.54 2.63
CA ASP A 51 4.25 13.95 2.88
C ASP A 51 3.40 13.76 1.62
N PRO A 52 2.37 12.89 1.62
CA PRO A 52 1.55 12.67 0.45
C PRO A 52 0.80 13.93 -0.02
N ASN A 53 0.59 14.93 0.85
CA ASN A 53 -0.09 16.18 0.51
C ASN A 53 0.77 17.12 -0.35
N TYR A 54 2.10 17.03 -0.23
CA TYR A 54 3.06 17.84 -0.99
C TYR A 54 3.94 17.00 -1.93
N SER A 55 3.78 15.69 -1.94
CA SER A 55 4.54 14.77 -2.78
C SER A 55 4.11 14.83 -4.24
N GLU A 56 5.03 15.29 -5.10
CA GLU A 56 4.90 15.20 -6.55
C GLU A 56 4.81 13.74 -7.01
N THR A 57 5.51 12.83 -6.32
CA THR A 57 5.47 11.39 -6.59
C THR A 57 4.08 10.82 -6.32
N PHE A 58 3.45 11.20 -5.20
CA PHE A 58 2.08 10.81 -4.88
C PHE A 58 1.12 11.31 -5.97
N ARG A 59 1.18 12.61 -6.29
CA ARG A 59 0.32 13.24 -7.29
C ARG A 59 0.42 12.55 -8.66
N ARG A 60 1.64 12.28 -9.14
CA ARG A 60 1.88 11.57 -10.40
C ARG A 60 1.37 10.13 -10.35
N THR A 61 1.50 9.46 -9.21
CA THR A 61 1.03 8.08 -9.03
C THR A 61 -0.48 8.02 -9.12
N VAL A 62 -1.18 8.89 -8.40
CA VAL A 62 -2.65 8.99 -8.40
C VAL A 62 -3.19 9.26 -9.82
N GLN A 63 -2.55 10.16 -10.58
CA GLN A 63 -2.94 10.45 -11.96
C GLN A 63 -2.76 9.25 -12.91
N LYS A 64 -1.76 8.40 -12.67
CA LYS A 64 -1.49 7.20 -13.48
C LYS A 64 -2.29 5.98 -13.05
N ALA A 65 -2.79 5.96 -11.83
CA ALA A 65 -3.51 4.83 -11.23
C ALA A 65 -4.93 4.71 -11.81
N ARG A 66 -5.03 4.22 -13.05
CA ARG A 66 -6.31 3.90 -13.70
C ARG A 66 -6.48 2.38 -13.81
N SER A 67 -7.35 1.81 -12.99
CA SER A 67 -7.50 0.36 -12.86
C SER A 67 -8.91 -0.04 -12.41
N ASN A 68 -9.23 -1.33 -12.53
CA ASN A 68 -10.40 -1.94 -11.89
C ASN A 68 -10.19 -2.16 -10.39
N VAL A 69 -8.93 -2.26 -9.95
CA VAL A 69 -8.58 -2.44 -8.54
C VAL A 69 -7.41 -1.52 -8.19
N ILE A 70 -7.63 -0.67 -7.18
CA ILE A 70 -6.63 0.22 -6.60
C ILE A 70 -6.64 0.01 -5.09
N ILE A 71 -5.46 -0.11 -4.48
CA ILE A 71 -5.27 -0.15 -3.03
C ILE A 71 -4.30 0.97 -2.68
N ALA A 72 -4.63 1.76 -1.66
CA ALA A 72 -3.74 2.76 -1.11
C ALA A 72 -3.71 2.67 0.42
N HIS A 73 -2.59 3.09 0.98
CA HIS A 73 -2.34 3.01 2.41
C HIS A 73 -1.53 4.20 2.88
N ILE A 74 -1.92 4.81 4.00
CA ILE A 74 -1.12 5.78 4.75
C ILE A 74 -0.63 5.06 6.00
N ARG A 75 0.69 4.97 6.15
CA ARG A 75 1.35 4.28 7.25
C ARG A 75 1.56 5.25 8.40
N LEU A 76 1.21 4.81 9.60
CA LEU A 76 1.70 5.33 10.86
C LEU A 76 2.45 4.19 11.54
N ALA A 77 3.77 4.28 11.63
CA ALA A 77 4.65 3.19 12.00
C ALA A 77 4.45 2.81 13.48
N THR A 78 3.94 1.61 13.71
CA THR A 78 3.90 0.96 15.02
C THR A 78 5.05 -0.02 15.22
N SER A 79 5.68 -0.48 14.13
CA SER A 79 6.80 -1.42 14.11
C SER A 79 7.60 -1.27 12.82
N GLY A 80 8.92 -1.51 12.91
CA GLY A 80 9.87 -1.41 11.81
C GLY A 80 10.21 0.03 11.42
N ASP A 81 11.39 0.23 10.84
CA ASP A 81 11.91 1.56 10.47
C ASP A 81 11.00 2.31 9.48
N VAL A 82 11.13 3.64 9.47
CA VAL A 82 10.48 4.53 8.52
C VAL A 82 11.23 4.49 7.20
N CYS A 83 10.85 3.55 6.32
CA CYS A 83 11.38 3.43 4.98
C CYS A 83 10.30 3.00 3.96
N PRO A 84 10.46 3.30 2.66
CA PRO A 84 9.49 2.92 1.62
C PRO A 84 9.25 1.41 1.54
N GLU A 85 10.25 0.59 1.86
CA GLU A 85 10.18 -0.87 1.83
C GLU A 85 9.15 -1.41 2.82
N ASN A 86 8.98 -0.73 3.96
CA ASN A 86 8.02 -1.07 5.02
C ASN A 86 6.62 -0.46 4.79
N CYS A 87 6.44 0.34 3.73
CA CYS A 87 5.13 0.87 3.38
C CYS A 87 4.30 -0.16 2.60
N HIS A 88 3.00 -0.14 2.82
CA HIS A 88 2.03 -0.94 2.07
C HIS A 88 1.57 -0.20 0.80
N PRO A 89 1.05 -0.91 -0.23
CA PRO A 89 0.84 -2.36 -0.29
C PRO A 89 2.11 -3.15 -0.62
N PHE A 90 2.20 -4.37 -0.11
CA PHE A 90 3.18 -5.37 -0.54
C PHE A 90 2.70 -6.10 -1.80
N ARG A 91 3.66 -6.53 -2.62
CA ARG A 91 3.39 -7.28 -3.86
C ARG A 91 4.07 -8.63 -3.85
N TYR A 92 3.33 -9.68 -4.18
CA TYR A 92 3.87 -11.02 -4.37
C TYR A 92 3.37 -11.62 -5.69
N ARG A 93 4.22 -12.34 -6.44
CA ARG A 93 3.84 -12.99 -7.70
C ARG A 93 3.57 -14.47 -7.46
N TYR A 94 2.36 -14.91 -7.76
CA TYR A 94 1.96 -16.31 -7.65
C TYR A 94 0.93 -16.68 -8.72
N LEU A 95 1.04 -17.88 -9.30
CA LEU A 95 0.17 -18.39 -10.38
C LEU A 95 -0.02 -17.37 -11.53
N ASN A 96 1.10 -16.82 -12.01
CA ASN A 96 1.12 -15.83 -13.10
C ASN A 96 0.31 -14.54 -12.83
N ARG A 97 0.09 -14.18 -11.57
CA ARG A 97 -0.61 -12.97 -11.14
C ARG A 97 0.09 -12.28 -9.97
N ASP A 98 0.09 -10.95 -9.98
CA ASP A 98 0.49 -10.17 -8.81
C ASP A 98 -0.63 -10.11 -7.77
N TRP A 99 -0.27 -10.32 -6.52
CA TRP A 99 -1.12 -10.19 -5.34
C TRP A 99 -0.67 -8.96 -4.57
N LEU A 100 -1.61 -8.04 -4.34
CA LEU A 100 -1.40 -6.88 -3.49
C LEU A 100 -2.01 -7.14 -2.12
N PHE A 101 -1.26 -6.81 -1.08
CA PHE A 101 -1.69 -6.95 0.31
C PHE A 101 -1.38 -5.68 1.09
N ALA A 102 -2.34 -5.22 1.89
CA ALA A 102 -2.19 -4.10 2.82
C ALA A 102 -2.87 -4.44 4.14
N HIS A 103 -2.24 -4.06 5.24
CA HIS A 103 -2.71 -4.35 6.58
C HIS A 103 -2.75 -3.07 7.42
N ASN A 104 -3.84 -2.89 8.17
CA ASN A 104 -3.97 -1.83 9.16
C ASN A 104 -4.06 -2.47 10.55
N GLY A 105 -3.03 -2.28 11.36
CA GLY A 105 -2.89 -2.88 12.68
C GLY A 105 -1.45 -3.31 12.96
N THR A 106 -1.28 -3.94 14.12
CA THR A 106 -0.02 -4.57 14.52
C THR A 106 -0.28 -6.06 14.71
N ILE A 107 0.56 -6.90 14.10
CA ILE A 107 0.56 -8.34 14.34
C ILE A 107 1.62 -8.60 15.42
N ASP A 108 1.16 -8.94 16.62
CA ASP A 108 2.06 -9.35 17.70
C ASP A 108 2.49 -10.81 17.50
N LEU A 109 3.78 -11.02 17.31
CA LEU A 109 4.38 -12.35 17.10
C LEU A 109 4.57 -13.12 18.42
N LEU A 110 3.96 -12.69 19.53
CA LEU A 110 4.00 -13.39 20.82
C LEU A 110 3.45 -14.84 20.82
N LEU A 111 2.85 -15.31 19.72
CA LEU A 111 2.71 -16.75 19.48
C LEU A 111 3.95 -17.29 18.77
N ARG A 112 4.93 -17.65 19.61
CA ARG A 112 6.00 -18.63 19.36
C ARG A 112 5.46 -19.83 18.56
N LEU A 113 5.50 -19.78 17.23
CA LEU A 113 5.53 -20.97 16.39
C LEU A 113 6.93 -21.58 16.48
N TRP A 114 7.20 -22.24 17.60
CA TRP A 114 8.40 -23.05 17.85
C TRP A 114 8.47 -24.34 17.02
N HIS A 115 7.75 -24.44 15.89
CA HIS A 115 7.77 -25.63 15.03
C HIS A 115 7.57 -25.29 13.55
N CYS A 116 8.28 -24.31 13.01
CA CYS A 116 8.45 -24.24 11.56
C CYS A 116 9.95 -24.22 11.22
N CYS A 117 10.55 -25.41 11.21
CA CYS A 117 11.79 -25.66 10.50
C CYS A 117 11.54 -25.41 9.01
N ILE A 118 11.74 -24.17 8.55
CA ILE A 118 12.10 -23.94 7.16
C ILE A 118 13.61 -24.11 7.09
N SER A 119 14.03 -25.36 6.90
CA SER A 119 15.33 -25.67 6.33
C SER A 119 15.37 -25.02 4.95
N GLN A 120 16.15 -23.95 4.81
CA GLN A 120 16.74 -23.57 3.55
C GLN A 120 18.24 -23.53 3.75
N ARG A 121 18.93 -24.28 2.87
CA ARG A 121 20.37 -24.27 2.70
C ARG A 121 20.87 -22.87 2.36
#